data_AF-A0A1E9HM76-F1
#
_entry.id   AF-A0A1E9HM76-F1
#
_cell.length_a   1.000
_cell.length_b   1.000
_cell.length_c   1.000
_cell.angle_alpha   90.00
_cell.angle_beta   90.00
_cell.angle_gamma   90.00
#
_symmetry.space_group_name_H-M   'P 1'
#
loop_
_entity.id
_entity.type
_entity.pdbx_description
1 polymer ?
#
loop_
_entity_poly.entity_id
_entity_poly.type
_entity_poly.pdbx_seq_one_letter_code
_entity_poly.pdbx_strand_id
1 'polypeptide(L)'
;MDYDVGNWLFHLGMLLIAVLTWTYYIRCVRMNPRSEEWYDEDCDHSQPVGWAPPNRDLALYLFPYSTMLGGAVSVGWLISHLNLPRFIEMIYLGPLMAAVVIGCIGTLATFGIPLPWPFVPRWVVEIRKTKRARARQRREAKRANKNK
;
A
#
# COMPACT_ATOMS: atom_id res chain seq x y z
N MET A 1 32.78 -1.66 17.65
CA MET A 1 32.18 -0.33 17.49
C MET A 1 31.45 -0.16 16.14
N ASP A 2 31.71 -1.00 15.13
CA ASP A 2 31.08 -0.88 13.79
C ASP A 2 29.62 -1.38 13.69
N TYR A 3 29.20 -2.26 14.61
CA TYR A 3 27.83 -2.80 14.63
C TYR A 3 26.76 -1.72 14.88
N ASP A 4 27.12 -0.59 15.49
CA ASP A 4 26.18 0.47 15.80
C ASP A 4 25.91 1.33 14.55
N VAL A 5 26.96 1.86 13.91
CA VAL A 5 26.84 2.76 12.75
C VAL A 5 26.09 2.10 11.58
N GLY A 6 26.37 0.82 11.30
CA GLY A 6 25.69 0.08 10.25
C GLY A 6 24.18 -0.04 10.49
N ASN A 7 23.76 -0.31 11.74
CA ASN A 7 22.34 -0.39 12.09
C ASN A 7 21.65 0.98 12.02
N TRP A 8 22.31 2.04 12.48
CA TRP A 8 21.79 3.41 12.35
C TRP A 8 21.55 3.77 10.88
N LEU A 9 22.53 3.53 10.01
CA LEU A 9 22.41 3.80 8.58
C LEU A 9 21.32 2.95 7.92
N PHE A 10 21.21 1.67 8.30
CA PHE A 10 20.16 0.79 7.80
C PHE A 10 18.76 1.31 8.15
N HIS A 11 18.51 1.65 9.41
CA HIS A 11 17.20 2.14 9.84
C HIS A 11 16.87 3.54 9.31
N LEU A 12 17.87 4.42 9.18
CA LEU A 12 17.70 5.70 8.48
C LEU A 12 17.37 5.50 7.00
N GLY A 13 18.08 4.58 6.32
CA GLY A 13 17.81 4.23 4.93
C GLY A 13 16.40 3.67 4.72
N MET A 14 15.96 2.76 5.58
CA MET A 14 14.61 2.20 5.55
C MET A 14 13.54 3.28 5.79
N LEU A 15 13.77 4.20 6.72
CA LEU A 15 12.87 5.34 6.95
C LEU A 15 12.79 6.24 5.71
N LEU A 16 13.93 6.56 5.08
CA LEU A 16 13.97 7.35 3.85
C LEU A 16 13.20 6.66 2.71
N ILE A 17 13.41 5.36 2.52
CA ILE A 17 12.69 4.57 1.52
C ILE A 17 11.18 4.63 1.79
N ALA A 18 10.76 4.40 3.04
CA ALA A 18 9.35 4.44 3.42
C ALA A 18 8.71 5.80 3.10
N VAL A 19 9.38 6.90 3.44
CA VAL A 19 8.89 8.26 3.15
C VAL A 19 8.82 8.53 1.65
N LEU A 20 9.85 8.16 0.89
CA LEU A 20 9.89 8.36 -0.56
C LEU A 20 8.81 7.53 -1.27
N THR A 21 8.66 6.26 -0.91
CA THR A 21 7.63 5.37 -1.46
C THR A 21 6.23 5.88 -1.12
N TRP A 22 5.98 6.32 0.12
CA TRP A 22 4.68 6.90 0.47
C TRP A 22 4.39 8.21 -0.24
N THR A 23 5.39 9.07 -0.38
CA THR A 23 5.26 10.35 -1.09
C THR A 23 4.91 10.10 -2.57
N TYR A 24 5.62 9.18 -3.20
CA TYR A 24 5.32 8.73 -4.56
C TYR A 24 3.93 8.11 -4.66
N TYR A 25 3.58 7.19 -3.76
CA TYR A 25 2.26 6.56 -3.76
C TYR A 25 1.14 7.59 -3.66
N ILE A 26 1.24 8.56 -2.74
CA ILE A 26 0.24 9.62 -2.60
C ILE A 26 0.15 10.46 -3.87
N ARG A 27 1.27 11.00 -4.35
CA ARG A 27 1.28 11.93 -5.50
C ARG A 27 0.95 11.26 -6.82
N CYS A 28 1.57 10.13 -7.10
CA CYS A 28 1.59 9.53 -8.44
C CYS A 28 0.53 8.44 -8.63
N VAL A 29 0.10 7.77 -7.56
CA VAL A 29 -0.87 6.65 -7.64
C VAL A 29 -2.22 7.05 -7.05
N ARG A 30 -2.24 7.66 -5.87
CA ARG A 30 -3.49 7.95 -5.15
C ARG A 30 -4.21 9.19 -5.66
N MET A 31 -3.46 10.24 -6.00
CA MET A 31 -4.02 11.51 -6.50
C MET A 31 -4.30 11.51 -8.00
N ASN A 32 -3.67 10.62 -8.77
CA ASN A 32 -3.86 10.53 -10.22
C ASN A 32 -4.72 9.31 -10.57
N PRO A 33 -6.01 9.50 -10.95
CA PRO A 33 -6.86 8.40 -11.40
C PRO A 33 -6.24 7.68 -12.59
N ARG A 34 -6.28 6.35 -12.57
CA ARG A 34 -5.86 5.50 -13.70
C ARG A 34 -7.08 4.89 -14.38
N SER A 35 -6.88 4.45 -15.62
CA SER A 35 -7.92 3.76 -16.40
C SER A 35 -8.22 2.38 -15.82
N GLU A 36 -9.38 1.83 -16.21
CA GLU A 36 -9.73 0.44 -15.90
C GLU A 36 -8.74 -0.55 -16.55
N GLU A 37 -8.20 -0.22 -17.73
CA GLU A 37 -7.17 -1.02 -18.41
C GLU A 37 -5.89 -1.13 -17.58
N TRP A 38 -5.37 -0.02 -17.05
CA TRP A 38 -4.22 -0.04 -16.13
C TRP A 38 -4.52 -0.84 -14.86
N TYR A 39 -5.76 -0.78 -14.37
CA TYR A 39 -6.19 -1.59 -13.23
C TYR A 39 -6.38 -3.07 -13.60
N ASP A 40 -6.48 -3.43 -14.88
CA ASP A 40 -6.73 -4.80 -15.33
C ASP A 40 -5.52 -5.47 -15.94
N GLU A 41 -4.52 -4.70 -16.35
CA GLU A 41 -3.21 -5.16 -16.79
C GLU A 41 -2.60 -6.08 -15.72
N ASP A 42 -2.70 -7.40 -15.97
CA ASP A 42 -1.87 -8.40 -15.33
C ASP A 42 -0.53 -8.33 -16.06
N CYS A 43 0.45 -7.70 -15.43
CA CYS A 43 1.73 -7.50 -16.07
C CYS A 43 2.50 -8.82 -16.09
N ASP A 44 3.03 -9.14 -17.27
CA ASP A 44 3.98 -10.23 -17.45
C ASP A 44 5.16 -10.00 -16.50
N HIS A 45 5.35 -10.93 -15.55
CA HIS A 45 6.41 -10.88 -14.54
C HIS A 45 7.83 -10.93 -15.15
N SER A 46 7.94 -11.06 -16.47
CA SER A 46 9.19 -11.20 -17.23
C SER A 46 9.93 -9.88 -17.53
N GLN A 47 9.30 -8.71 -17.36
CA GLN A 47 9.88 -7.41 -17.77
C GLN A 47 10.17 -6.50 -16.56
N PRO A 48 11.44 -6.26 -16.21
CA PRO A 48 11.82 -5.30 -15.16
C PRO A 48 11.78 -3.88 -15.72
N VAL A 49 10.62 -3.22 -15.69
CA VAL A 49 10.49 -1.83 -16.14
C VAL A 49 10.88 -0.85 -15.01
N GLY A 50 12.17 -0.70 -14.75
CA GLY A 50 12.72 0.35 -13.88
C GLY A 50 12.24 0.33 -12.42
N TRP A 51 12.22 1.51 -11.76
CA TRP A 51 11.83 1.68 -10.34
C TRP A 51 10.30 1.68 -10.10
N ALA A 52 9.49 1.69 -11.17
CA ALA A 52 8.04 1.61 -11.04
C ALA A 52 7.63 0.15 -10.81
N PRO A 53 6.76 -0.15 -9.83
CA PRO A 53 6.36 -1.53 -9.59
C PRO A 53 5.65 -2.10 -10.82
N PRO A 54 6.07 -3.26 -11.34
CA PRO A 54 5.54 -3.79 -12.59
C PRO A 54 4.05 -4.12 -12.53
N ASN A 55 3.42 -4.26 -11.35
CA ASN A 55 2.02 -4.72 -11.21
C ASN A 55 1.15 -3.71 -10.45
N ARG A 56 -0.15 -3.62 -10.78
CA ARG A 56 -1.14 -2.85 -10.01
C ARG A 56 -1.12 -3.21 -8.52
N ASP A 57 -0.97 -4.49 -8.19
CA ASP A 57 -1.03 -4.99 -6.82
C ASP A 57 0.22 -4.58 -6.04
N LEU A 58 1.35 -4.48 -6.74
CA LEU A 58 2.58 -3.94 -6.19
C LEU A 58 2.44 -2.43 -5.92
N ALA A 59 1.93 -1.67 -6.89
CA ALA A 59 1.79 -0.22 -6.79
C ALA A 59 0.69 0.24 -5.80
N LEU A 60 -0.41 -0.52 -5.69
CA LEU A 60 -1.55 -0.17 -4.85
C LEU A 60 -1.45 -0.75 -3.43
N TYR A 61 -0.85 -1.93 -3.28
CA TYR A 61 -0.93 -2.70 -2.02
C TYR A 61 0.44 -3.10 -1.48
N LEU A 62 1.31 -3.75 -2.26
CA LEU A 62 2.54 -4.29 -1.67
C LEU A 62 3.52 -3.18 -1.29
N PHE A 63 3.96 -2.35 -2.23
CA PHE A 63 5.00 -1.33 -1.98
C PHE A 63 4.64 -0.30 -0.91
N PRO A 64 3.49 0.38 -0.96
CA PRO A 64 3.21 1.43 0.03
C PRO A 64 3.05 0.85 1.44
N TYR A 65 2.38 -0.29 1.59
CA TYR A 65 2.11 -0.85 2.91
C TYR A 65 3.29 -1.65 3.48
N SER A 66 4.07 -2.35 2.66
CA SER A 66 5.28 -3.04 3.12
C SER A 66 6.38 -2.07 3.53
N THR A 67 6.61 -1.00 2.74
CA THR A 67 7.59 0.03 3.11
C THR A 67 7.13 0.82 4.32
N MET A 68 5.82 1.00 4.53
CA MET A 68 5.30 1.57 5.79
C MET A 68 5.64 0.71 7.00
N LEU A 69 5.46 -0.62 6.92
CA LEU A 69 5.81 -1.54 8.00
C LEU A 69 7.31 -1.49 8.30
N GLY A 70 8.15 -1.54 7.25
CA GLY A 70 9.59 -1.40 7.39
C GLY A 70 10.00 -0.06 8.01
N GLY A 71 9.33 1.03 7.61
CA GLY A 71 9.51 2.36 8.17
C GLY A 71 9.09 2.43 9.64
N ALA A 72 7.94 1.85 10.01
CA ALA A 72 7.46 1.82 11.39
C ALA A 72 8.41 1.05 12.32
N VAL A 73 8.89 -0.12 11.88
CA VAL A 73 9.91 -0.89 12.62
C VAL A 73 11.19 -0.08 12.78
N SER A 74 11.61 0.62 11.72
CA SER A 74 12.84 1.43 11.76
C SER A 74 12.72 2.63 12.68
N VAL A 75 11.58 3.32 12.69
CA VAL A 75 11.30 4.40 13.65
C VAL A 75 11.29 3.88 15.08
N GLY A 76 10.66 2.72 15.33
CA GLY A 76 10.66 2.10 16.65
C GLY A 76 12.06 1.78 17.14
N TRP A 77 12.89 1.21 16.27
CA TRP A 77 14.29 0.95 16.57
C TRP A 77 15.05 2.25 16.88
N LEU A 78 14.95 3.27 16.02
CA LEU A 78 15.63 4.56 16.21
C LEU A 78 15.24 5.22 17.54
N ILE A 79 13.94 5.30 17.84
CA ILE A 79 13.41 5.90 19.08
C ILE A 79 13.99 5.19 20.32
N SER A 80 13.99 3.85 20.31
CA SER A 80 14.51 3.06 21.44
C SER A 80 16.01 3.25 21.70
N HIS A 81 16.78 3.73 20.71
CA HIS A 81 18.22 3.98 20.83
C HIS A 81 18.57 5.47 21.02
N LEU A 82 17.58 6.37 21.00
CA LEU A 82 17.80 7.82 21.16
C LEU A 82 17.83 8.28 22.64
N ASN A 83 17.79 7.37 23.61
CA ASN A 83 17.75 7.67 25.06
C ASN A 83 16.74 8.78 25.41
N LEU A 84 15.55 8.71 24.80
CA LEU A 84 14.52 9.73 24.96
C LEU A 84 13.80 9.60 26.32
N PRO A 85 13.29 10.71 26.88
CA PRO A 85 12.39 10.64 28.00
C PRO A 85 11.16 9.77 27.71
N ARG A 86 10.75 8.93 28.67
CA ARG A 86 9.63 7.98 28.52
C ARG A 86 8.32 8.61 28.03
N PHE A 87 8.03 9.86 28.37
CA PHE A 87 6.84 10.54 27.88
C PHE A 87 6.86 10.73 26.34
N ILE A 88 8.04 10.95 25.76
CA ILE A 88 8.22 11.09 24.31
C ILE A 88 7.99 9.74 23.62
N GLU A 89 8.53 8.65 24.17
CA GLU A 89 8.29 7.30 23.64
C GLU A 89 6.79 6.95 23.62
N MET A 90 6.06 7.32 24.68
CA MET A 90 4.61 7.10 24.75
C MET A 90 3.84 7.89 23.68
N ILE A 91 4.27 9.12 23.37
CA ILE A 91 3.65 9.94 22.32
C ILE A 91 3.81 9.26 20.95
N TYR A 92 4.97 8.66 20.67
CA TYR A 92 5.23 7.98 19.40
C TYR A 92 4.63 6.58 19.30
N LEU A 93 4.34 5.92 20.43
CA LEU A 93 3.76 4.58 20.45
C LEU A 93 2.41 4.51 19.70
N GLY A 94 1.54 5.49 19.91
CA GLY A 94 0.23 5.55 19.25
C GLY A 94 0.31 5.58 17.72
N PRO A 95 1.01 6.56 17.13
CA PRO A 95 1.25 6.62 15.69
C PRO A 95 1.97 5.38 15.13
N LEU A 96 2.93 4.81 15.86
CA LEU A 96 3.66 3.62 15.43
C LEU A 96 2.76 2.39 15.36
N MET A 97 1.92 2.17 16.39
CA MET A 97 0.93 1.10 16.38
C MET A 97 -0.10 1.29 15.27
N ALA A 98 -0.56 2.53 15.04
CA ALA A 98 -1.46 2.83 13.93
C ALA A 98 -0.82 2.50 12.57
N ALA A 99 0.45 2.87 12.37
CA ALA A 99 1.19 2.53 11.15
C ALA A 99 1.30 1.02 10.95
N VAL A 100 1.60 0.26 12.00
CA VAL A 100 1.64 -1.21 11.94
C VAL A 100 0.28 -1.79 11.56
N VAL A 101 -0.80 -1.36 12.21
CA VAL A 101 -2.16 -1.84 11.91
C VAL A 101 -2.57 -1.53 10.47
N ILE A 102 -2.37 -0.28 10.02
CA ILE A 102 -2.69 0.13 8.64
C ILE A 102 -1.82 -0.67 7.64
N GLY A 103 -0.55 -0.92 7.97
CA GLY A 103 0.36 -1.71 7.16
C GLY A 103 -0.13 -3.14 6.98
N CYS A 104 -0.52 -3.79 8.08
CA CYS A 104 -1.09 -5.14 8.04
C CYS A 104 -2.41 -5.20 7.26
N ILE A 105 -3.31 -4.22 7.43
CA ILE A 105 -4.56 -4.17 6.65
C ILE A 105 -4.26 -4.00 5.16
N GLY A 106 -3.34 -3.11 4.83
CA GLY A 106 -2.95 -2.83 3.45
C GLY A 106 -2.32 -4.02 2.73
N THR A 107 -1.50 -4.81 3.43
CA THR A 107 -0.89 -6.03 2.86
C THR A 107 -1.92 -7.13 2.62
N LEU A 108 -3.06 -7.17 3.35
CA LEU A 108 -4.13 -8.15 3.05
C LEU A 108 -4.67 -8.02 1.61
N ALA A 109 -4.60 -6.84 1.00
CA ALA A 109 -5.05 -6.67 -0.39
C ALA A 109 -4.17 -7.39 -1.42
N THR A 110 -2.91 -7.70 -1.10
CA THR A 110 -2.07 -8.49 -2.02
C THR A 110 -2.55 -9.93 -2.13
N PHE A 111 -3.31 -10.42 -1.15
CA PHE A 111 -3.96 -11.73 -1.17
C PHE A 111 -5.37 -11.70 -1.82
N GLY A 112 -5.71 -10.64 -2.55
CA GLY A 112 -6.98 -10.52 -3.28
C GLY A 112 -8.17 -10.03 -2.43
N ILE A 113 -7.94 -9.63 -1.18
CA ILE A 113 -8.99 -9.09 -0.32
C ILE A 113 -9.31 -7.64 -0.75
N PRO A 114 -10.56 -7.33 -1.17
CA PRO A 114 -10.90 -6.00 -1.65
C PRO A 114 -10.99 -5.00 -0.50
N LEU A 115 -9.96 -4.17 -0.35
CA LEU A 115 -9.94 -3.13 0.67
C LEU A 115 -10.88 -1.95 0.36
N PRO A 116 -11.55 -1.38 1.39
CA PRO A 116 -12.38 -0.19 1.25
C PRO A 116 -11.54 1.09 1.26
N TRP A 117 -12.16 2.21 0.88
CA TRP A 117 -11.65 3.53 1.26
C TRP A 117 -11.66 3.65 2.80
N PRO A 118 -10.62 4.19 3.47
CA PRO A 118 -9.52 4.99 2.95
C PRO A 118 -8.22 4.22 2.65
N PHE A 119 -8.22 2.89 2.62
CA PHE A 119 -7.00 2.10 2.34
C PHE A 119 -6.67 1.99 0.84
N VAL A 120 -7.58 2.39 -0.04
CA VAL A 120 -7.36 2.36 -1.49
C VAL A 120 -7.80 3.69 -2.09
N PRO A 121 -7.18 4.16 -3.18
CA PRO A 121 -7.64 5.37 -3.87
C PRO A 121 -9.13 5.29 -4.25
N ARG A 122 -9.83 6.42 -4.23
CA ARG A 122 -11.28 6.47 -4.54
C ARG A 122 -11.59 5.95 -5.94
N TRP A 123 -10.74 6.31 -6.92
CA TRP A 123 -10.89 5.89 -8.31
C TRP A 123 -10.86 4.36 -8.47
N VAL A 124 -10.08 3.63 -7.67
CA VAL A 124 -10.08 2.15 -7.67
C VAL A 124 -11.41 1.60 -7.17
N VAL A 125 -11.94 2.19 -6.09
CA VAL A 125 -13.24 1.79 -5.53
C VAL A 125 -14.36 2.01 -6.55
N GLU A 126 -14.28 3.11 -7.30
CA GLU A 126 -15.22 3.42 -8.38
C GLU A 126 -15.13 2.40 -9.53
N ILE A 127 -13.93 2.06 -10.01
CA ILE A 127 -13.75 1.00 -11.02
C ILE A 127 -14.39 -0.31 -10.56
N ARG A 128 -14.12 -0.73 -9.30
CA ARG A 128 -14.71 -1.95 -8.73
C ARG A 128 -16.23 -1.89 -8.67
N LYS A 129 -16.82 -0.74 -8.31
CA LYS A 129 -18.27 -0.55 -8.30
C LYS A 129 -18.85 -0.65 -9.71
N THR A 130 -18.25 0.01 -10.69
CA THR A 130 -18.67 -0.02 -12.10
C THR A 130 -18.59 -1.42 -12.69
N LYS A 131 -17.55 -2.18 -12.37
CA LYS A 131 -17.43 -3.61 -12.74
C LYS A 131 -18.55 -4.46 -12.17
N ARG A 132 -18.84 -4.31 -10.87
CA ARG A 132 -19.94 -5.04 -10.21
C ARG A 132 -21.30 -4.68 -10.80
N ALA A 133 -21.53 -3.43 -11.16
CA ALA A 133 -22.76 -2.99 -11.83
C ALA A 133 -22.93 -3.62 -13.23
N ARG A 134 -21.89 -3.58 -14.07
CA ARG A 134 -21.88 -4.24 -15.39
C ARG A 134 -22.10 -5.75 -15.28
N ALA A 135 -21.48 -6.40 -14.29
CA ALA A 135 -21.67 -7.83 -14.06
C ALA A 135 -23.11 -8.18 -13.66
N ARG A 136 -23.80 -7.32 -12.89
CA ARG A 136 -25.23 -7.49 -12.56
C ARG A 136 -26.11 -7.35 -13.81
N GLN A 137 -25.90 -6.31 -14.62
CA GLN A 137 -26.63 -6.11 -15.88
C GLN A 137 -26.47 -7.29 -16.84
N ARG A 138 -25.24 -7.84 -16.98
CA ARG A 138 -24.99 -9.03 -17.81
C ARG A 138 -25.75 -10.26 -17.31
N ARG A 139 -25.90 -10.42 -15.98
CA ARG A 139 -26.65 -11.53 -15.39
C ARG A 139 -28.15 -11.37 -15.60
N GLU A 140 -28.66 -10.15 -15.47
CA GLU A 140 -30.08 -9.82 -15.74
C GLU A 140 -30.44 -10.03 -17.21
N ALA A 141 -29.61 -9.55 -18.14
CA ALA A 141 -29.79 -9.77 -19.58
C ALA A 141 -29.80 -11.27 -19.94
N LYS A 142 -28.90 -12.06 -19.34
CA LYS A 142 -28.89 -13.53 -19.50
C LYS A 142 -30.15 -14.20 -18.93
N ARG A 143 -30.69 -13.70 -17.81
CA ARG A 143 -31.95 -14.21 -17.24
C ARG A 143 -33.15 -13.85 -18.12
N ALA A 144 -33.20 -12.63 -18.64
CA ALA A 144 -34.26 -12.17 -19.53
C ALA A 144 -34.29 -12.97 -20.85
N ASN A 145 -33.13 -13.27 -21.43
CA ASN A 145 -33.04 -14.10 -22.65
C ASN A 145 -33.37 -15.58 -22.41
N LYS A 146 -33.25 -16.10 -21.18
CA LYS A 146 -33.61 -17.48 -20.85
C LYS A 146 -35.12 -17.66 -20.62
N ASN A 147 -35.82 -16.59 -20.28
CA ASN A 147 -37.26 -16.57 -20.02
C ASN A 147 -38.08 -16.16 -21.26
N LYS A 148 -37.44 -15.90 -22.40
CA LYS A 148 -38.05 -15.74 -23.72
C LYS A 148 -37.91 -17.05 -24.49
#